data_AF-A0A7S2V4R3-F1
#
_entry.id   AF-A0A7S2V4R3-F1
#
_cell.length_a   1.000
_cell.length_b   1.000
_cell.length_c   1.000
_cell.angle_alpha   90.00
_cell.angle_beta   90.00
_cell.angle_gamma   90.00
#
_symmetry.space_group_name_H-M   'P 1'
#
loop_
_entity.id
_entity.type
_entity.pdbx_description
1 polymer ?
#
loop_
_entity_poly.entity_id
_entity_poly.type
_entity_poly.pdbx_seq_one_letter_code
_entity_poly.pdbx_strand_id
1 'polypeptide(L)'
;DQALLSRFDVSLRFDLPNQQERAAIFGRYAQQLKKKDFQVLSVASEGLSGRDIKEVCELAERRWASRIIRKVENGPVPTFDAYMKSLGDWQLGNEPVSLI
;
A
#
# COMPACT_ATOMS: atom_id res chain seq x y z
N ASP A 1 25.55 12.62 15.51
CA ASP A 1 26.87 12.66 16.17
C ASP A 1 27.94 12.37 15.12
N GLN A 2 28.88 13.30 14.89
CA GLN A 2 29.93 13.13 13.87
C GLN A 2 30.92 12.01 14.21
N ALA A 3 31.20 11.76 15.49
CA ALA A 3 32.08 10.69 15.93
C ALA A 3 31.44 9.30 15.77
N LEU A 4 30.11 9.23 15.78
CA LEU A 4 29.37 8.01 15.44
C LEU A 4 29.35 7.77 13.93
N LEU A 5 29.12 8.81 13.13
CA LEU A 5 29.05 8.69 11.67
C LEU A 5 30.39 8.28 11.04
N SER A 6 31.52 8.72 11.59
CA SER A 6 32.86 8.36 11.10
C SER A 6 33.26 6.89 11.33
N ARG A 7 32.48 6.13 12.12
CA ARG A 7 32.69 4.70 12.38
C ARG A 7 31.98 3.79 11.38
N PHE A 8 31.17 4.34 10.49
CA PHE A 8 30.52 3.55 9.44
C PHE A 8 31.32 3.63 8.15
N ASP A 9 31.77 2.48 7.65
CA ASP A 9 32.49 2.39 6.38
C ASP A 9 31.56 2.61 5.17
N VAL A 10 30.26 2.36 5.33
CA VAL A 10 29.26 2.42 4.26
C VAL A 10 27.96 3.02 4.78
N SER A 11 27.36 3.89 3.97
CA SER A 11 25.99 4.37 4.13
C SER A 11 25.17 3.97 2.92
N LEU A 12 24.06 3.26 3.14
CA LEU A 12 23.11 2.89 2.09
C LEU A 12 21.87 3.76 2.22
N ARG A 13 21.45 4.35 1.10
CA ARG A 13 20.21 5.11 1.00
C ARG A 13 19.12 4.23 0.42
N PHE A 14 17.95 4.22 1.06
CA PHE A 14 16.75 3.55 0.57
C PHE A 14 15.71 4.63 0.26
N ASP A 15 15.44 4.83 -1.03
CA ASP A 15 14.43 5.77 -1.48
C ASP A 15 13.03 5.13 -1.47
N LEU A 16 12.00 5.96 -1.65
CA LEU A 16 10.64 5.46 -1.87
C LEU A 16 10.58 4.61 -3.15
N PRO A 17 9.75 3.54 -3.15
CA PRO A 17 9.67 2.65 -4.29
C PRO A 17 9.13 3.38 -5.52
N ASN A 18 9.76 3.14 -6.67
CA ASN A 18 9.25 3.58 -7.96
C ASN A 18 7.98 2.80 -8.34
N GLN A 19 7.31 3.17 -9.43
CA GLN A 19 6.07 2.54 -9.86
C GLN A 19 6.19 1.01 -10.04
N GLN A 20 7.26 0.52 -10.66
CA GLN A 20 7.44 -0.92 -10.89
C GLN A 20 7.63 -1.67 -9.57
N GLU A 21 8.38 -1.09 -8.64
CA GLU A 21 8.57 -1.63 -7.30
C GLU A 21 7.26 -1.62 -6.50
N ARG A 22 6.46 -0.55 -6.59
CA ARG A 22 5.11 -0.51 -5.98
C ARG A 22 4.21 -1.59 -6.56
N ALA A 23 4.23 -1.81 -7.87
CA ALA A 23 3.48 -2.91 -8.49
C ALA A 23 3.92 -4.29 -7.97
N ALA A 24 5.23 -4.50 -7.77
CA ALA A 24 5.76 -5.73 -7.20
C ALA A 24 5.34 -5.91 -5.73
N ILE A 25 5.32 -4.82 -4.96
CA ILE A 25 4.85 -4.82 -3.57
C ILE A 25 3.36 -5.16 -3.50
N PHE A 26 2.51 -4.57 -4.35
CA PHE A 26 1.11 -4.99 -4.47
C PHE A 26 0.98 -6.47 -4.84
N GLY A 27 1.82 -6.97 -5.75
CA GLY A 27 1.85 -8.39 -6.10
C GLY A 27 2.18 -9.33 -4.94
N ARG A 28 2.93 -8.85 -3.94
CA ARG A 28 3.24 -9.61 -2.73
C ARG A 28 2.06 -9.71 -1.76
N TYR A 29 1.30 -8.62 -1.61
CA TYR A 29 0.25 -8.52 -0.60
C TYR A 29 -1.16 -8.81 -1.14
N ALA A 30 -1.48 -8.41 -2.37
CA ALA A 30 -2.80 -8.59 -2.99
C ALA A 30 -2.81 -9.78 -3.98
N GLN A 31 -2.43 -10.97 -3.52
CA GLN A 31 -2.15 -12.15 -4.36
C GLN A 31 -3.34 -12.63 -5.21
N GLN A 32 -4.57 -12.27 -4.81
CA GLN A 32 -5.79 -12.60 -5.55
C GLN A 32 -6.03 -11.73 -6.80
N LEU A 33 -5.33 -10.60 -6.93
CA LEU A 33 -5.46 -9.72 -8.09
C LEU A 33 -4.52 -10.15 -9.23
N LYS A 34 -4.75 -9.59 -10.42
CA LYS A 34 -3.95 -9.89 -11.60
C LYS A 34 -2.86 -8.85 -11.78
N LYS A 35 -1.81 -9.19 -12.54
CA LYS A 35 -0.69 -8.29 -12.85
C LYS A 35 -1.13 -6.92 -13.39
N LYS A 36 -2.20 -6.88 -14.20
CA LYS A 36 -2.78 -5.62 -14.71
C LYS A 36 -3.30 -4.71 -13.59
N ASP A 37 -3.84 -5.29 -12.53
CA ASP A 37 -4.44 -4.58 -11.40
C ASP A 37 -3.33 -3.96 -10.55
N PHE A 38 -2.19 -4.66 -10.38
CA PHE A 38 -1.00 -4.12 -9.71
C PHE A 38 -0.45 -2.89 -10.43
N GLN A 39 -0.49 -2.86 -11.76
CA GLN A 39 -0.05 -1.69 -12.53
C GLN A 39 -0.94 -0.49 -12.23
N VAL A 40 -2.26 -0.66 -12.21
CA VAL A 40 -3.19 0.44 -11.90
C VAL A 40 -3.00 0.92 -10.46
N LEU A 41 -2.92 0.00 -9.48
CA LEU A 41 -2.66 0.34 -8.08
C LEU A 41 -1.31 1.06 -7.89
N SER A 42 -0.28 0.67 -8.65
CA SER A 42 1.03 1.32 -8.56
C SER A 42 1.05 2.76 -9.06
N VAL A 43 0.22 3.10 -10.04
CA VAL A 43 0.03 4.49 -10.51
C VAL A 43 -0.68 5.29 -9.42
N ALA A 44 -1.77 4.75 -8.88
CA ALA A 44 -2.59 5.45 -7.88
C ALA A 44 -1.93 5.60 -6.49
N SER A 45 -0.77 4.98 -6.27
CA SER A 45 -0.04 4.95 -5.00
C SER A 45 1.30 5.69 -5.07
N GLU A 46 1.41 6.69 -5.93
CA GLU A 46 2.60 7.53 -5.96
C GLU A 46 2.93 8.13 -4.58
N GLY A 47 4.21 8.11 -4.22
CA GLY A 47 4.68 8.58 -2.91
C GLY A 47 4.52 7.57 -1.77
N LEU A 48 3.84 6.44 -1.97
CA LEU A 48 3.68 5.43 -0.93
C LEU A 48 4.93 4.57 -0.75
N SER A 49 5.29 4.34 0.50
CA SER A 49 6.30 3.35 0.89
C SER A 49 5.74 1.92 0.81
N GLY A 50 6.63 0.93 0.89
CA GLY A 50 6.21 -0.47 0.98
C GLY A 50 5.38 -0.77 2.23
N ARG A 51 5.55 -0.02 3.31
CA ARG A 51 4.73 -0.12 4.52
C ARG A 51 3.31 0.36 4.26
N ASP A 52 3.17 1.52 3.62
CA ASP A 52 1.86 2.12 3.32
C ASP A 52 1.04 1.20 2.40
N ILE A 53 1.68 0.63 1.37
CA ILE A 53 1.04 -0.33 0.47
C ILE A 53 0.57 -1.58 1.23
N LYS A 54 1.38 -2.10 2.17
CA LYS A 54 0.99 -3.22 3.02
C LYS A 54 -0.26 -2.88 3.84
N GLU A 55 -0.29 -1.70 4.47
CA GLU A 55 -1.42 -1.26 5.27
C GLU A 55 -2.70 -1.10 4.45
N VAL A 56 -2.59 -0.56 3.23
CA VAL A 56 -3.72 -0.48 2.27
C VAL A 56 -4.27 -1.87 1.95
N CYS A 57 -3.40 -2.84 1.71
CA CYS A 57 -3.83 -4.22 1.40
C CYS A 57 -4.53 -4.87 2.59
N GLU A 58 -3.93 -4.78 3.78
CA GLU A 58 -4.51 -5.31 5.01
C GLU A 58 -5.84 -4.63 5.37
N LEU A 59 -5.99 -3.33 5.09
CA LEU A 59 -7.24 -2.60 5.28
C LEU A 59 -8.34 -3.12 4.34
N ALA A 60 -8.02 -3.32 3.06
CA ALA A 60 -8.95 -3.87 2.07
C ALA A 60 -9.44 -5.27 2.50
N GLU A 61 -8.51 -6.14 2.90
CA GLU A 61 -8.80 -7.51 3.33
C GLU A 61 -9.61 -7.56 4.61
N ARG A 62 -9.25 -6.78 5.63
CA ARG A 62 -9.99 -6.70 6.90
C ARG A 62 -11.42 -6.24 6.70
N ARG A 63 -11.61 -5.21 5.86
CA ARG A 63 -12.95 -4.71 5.54
C ARG A 63 -13.76 -5.74 4.76
N TRP A 64 -13.14 -6.40 3.79
CA TRP A 64 -13.79 -7.46 3.02
C TRP A 64 -14.24 -8.61 3.92
N ALA A 65 -13.35 -9.13 4.77
CA ALA A 65 -13.66 -10.17 5.74
C ALA A 65 -14.84 -9.77 6.65
N SER A 66 -14.86 -8.52 7.13
CA SER A 66 -15.98 -8.01 7.91
C SER A 66 -17.30 -7.99 7.12
N ARG A 67 -17.27 -7.70 5.81
CA ARG A 67 -18.47 -7.70 4.95
C ARG A 67 -18.98 -9.12 4.67
N ILE A 68 -18.09 -10.10 4.51
CA ILE A 68 -18.47 -11.52 4.39
C ILE A 68 -19.19 -11.97 5.65
N ILE A 69 -18.63 -11.69 6.84
CA ILE A 69 -19.24 -12.08 8.14
C ILE A 69 -20.65 -11.49 8.27
N ARG A 70 -20.86 -10.26 7.77
CA ARG A 70 -22.15 -9.57 7.76
C ARG A 70 -23.09 -9.99 6.62
N LYS A 71 -22.69 -10.97 5.80
CA LYS A 71 -23.44 -11.44 4.61
C LYS A 71 -23.75 -10.34 3.59
N VAL A 72 -22.91 -9.30 3.54
CA VAL A 72 -23.00 -8.22 2.54
C VAL A 72 -22.29 -8.62 1.24
N GLU A 73 -21.24 -9.44 1.36
CA GLU A 73 -20.48 -9.97 0.23
C GLU A 73 -20.54 -11.49 0.22
N ASN A 74 -20.55 -12.07 -0.98
CA ASN A 74 -20.57 -13.52 -1.20
C ASN A 74 -19.21 -14.07 -1.68
N GLY A 75 -18.31 -13.21 -2.14
CA GLY A 75 -16.98 -13.62 -2.63
C GLY A 75 -15.99 -13.85 -1.49
N PRO A 76 -15.17 -14.92 -1.53
CA PRO A 76 -14.24 -15.24 -0.44
C PRO A 76 -13.02 -14.31 -0.39
N VAL A 77 -12.75 -13.56 -1.46
CA VAL A 77 -11.56 -12.71 -1.60
C VAL A 77 -11.92 -11.30 -2.05
N PRO A 78 -11.18 -10.27 -1.61
CA PRO A 78 -11.41 -8.90 -2.04
C PRO A 78 -11.20 -8.68 -3.54
N THR A 79 -12.09 -7.88 -4.13
CA THR A 79 -11.99 -7.41 -5.52
C THR A 79 -11.00 -6.27 -5.68
N PHE A 80 -10.59 -5.99 -6.91
CA PHE A 80 -9.80 -4.82 -7.27
C PHE A 80 -10.39 -3.51 -6.69
N ASP A 81 -11.71 -3.33 -6.80
CA ASP A 81 -12.40 -2.14 -6.30
C ASP A 81 -12.26 -1.96 -4.78
N ALA A 82 -12.18 -3.06 -4.02
CA ALA A 82 -11.96 -3.00 -2.58
C ALA A 82 -10.56 -2.46 -2.22
N TYR A 83 -9.56 -2.79 -3.03
CA TYR A 83 -8.21 -2.24 -2.89
C TYR A 83 -8.16 -0.77 -3.30
N MET A 84 -8.75 -0.40 -4.44
CA MET A 84 -8.84 1.00 -4.88
C MET A 84 -9.55 1.88 -3.85
N LYS A 85 -10.66 1.40 -3.28
CA LYS A 85 -11.36 2.12 -2.21
C LYS A 85 -10.48 2.30 -0.98
N SER A 86 -9.77 1.25 -0.56
CA SER A 86 -8.93 1.31 0.65
C SER A 86 -7.71 2.21 0.44
N LEU A 87 -7.18 2.27 -0.78
CA LEU A 87 -6.13 3.21 -1.17
C LEU A 87 -6.64 4.66 -1.09
N GLY A 88 -7.82 4.96 -1.65
CA GLY A 88 -8.42 6.28 -1.56
C GLY A 88 -8.72 6.70 -0.11
N ASP A 89 -9.26 5.78 0.70
CA ASP A 89 -9.50 6.04 2.13
C ASP A 89 -8.18 6.30 2.90
N TRP A 90 -7.08 5.63 2.54
CA TRP A 90 -5.75 5.85 3.15
C TRP A 90 -5.22 7.24 2.78
N GLN A 91 -5.35 7.65 1.53
CA GLN A 91 -4.93 8.97 1.05
C GLN A 91 -5.72 10.07 1.79
N LEU A 92 -7.05 9.96 1.85
CA LEU A 92 -7.90 10.92 2.58
C LEU A 92 -7.58 11.00 4.08
N GLY A 93 -7.13 9.90 4.70
CA GLY A 93 -6.75 9.87 6.11
C GLY A 93 -5.36 10.42 6.41
N ASN A 94 -4.50 10.55 5.38
CA ASN A 94 -3.10 10.96 5.49
C ASN A 94 -2.76 12.22 4.65
N GLU A 95 -3.76 12.89 4.08
CA GLU A 95 -3.57 14.23 3.52
C GLU A 95 -2.97 15.13 4.61
N PRO A 96 -1.84 15.82 4.35
CA PRO A 96 -1.36 16.82 5.29
C PRO A 96 -2.47 17.85 5.46
N VAL A 97 -2.96 18.03 6.68
CA VAL A 97 -3.81 19.18 7.02
C VAL A 97 -3.01 20.39 6.59
N SER A 98 -3.42 21.02 5.48
CA SER A 98 -2.83 22.28 5.05
C SER A 98 -2.97 23.23 6.24
N LEU A 99 -1.84 23.65 6.80
CA LEU A 99 -1.80 24.75 7.75
C LEU A 99 -2.29 25.99 6.99
N ILE A 100 -3.60 26.22 7.05
CA ILE A 100 -4.25 27.51 6.79
C ILE A 100 -4.11 28.33 8.07
#